data_AF-A0A6M3L2X3-F1
#
_entry.id   AF-A0A6M3L2X3-F1
#
_cell.length_a   1.000
_cell.length_b   1.000
_cell.length_c   1.000
_cell.angle_alpha   90.00
_cell.angle_beta   90.00
_cell.angle_gamma   90.00
#
_symmetry.space_group_name_H-M   'P 1'
#
loop_
_entity.id
_entity.type
_entity.pdbx_description
1 polymer ?
#
loop_
_entity_poly.entity_id
_entity_poly.type
_entity_poly.pdbx_seq_one_letter_code
_entity_poly.pdbx_strand_id
1 'polypeptide(L)' 'MENDIWGCKTHTFDTIKYNDIEYSDWECALFGGGFNGGGFVWVPNKGCVPNKFWRLMQFLVFGNQWRKKEL' A
#
# COMPACT_ATOMS: atom_id res chain seq x y z
N MET A 1 20.27 -12.62 -0.53
CA MET A 1 20.12 -12.11 -1.91
C MET A 1 18.90 -11.22 -1.89
N GLU A 2 19.11 -9.91 -1.97
CA GLU A 2 18.08 -8.87 -1.86
C GLU A 2 17.27 -8.87 -3.17
N ASN A 3 16.02 -9.34 -3.12
CA ASN A 3 15.15 -9.36 -4.29
C ASN A 3 14.30 -8.09 -4.27
N ASP A 4 14.78 -7.06 -4.97
CA ASP A 4 14.08 -5.79 -5.16
C ASP A 4 12.88 -5.98 -6.08
N ILE A 5 11.72 -6.24 -5.48
CA ILE A 5 10.44 -6.15 -6.17
C ILE A 5 10.02 -4.66 -6.10
N TRP A 6 10.28 -3.93 -7.19
CA TRP A 6 9.84 -2.54 -7.41
C TRP A 6 10.36 -1.48 -6.41
N GLY A 7 11.56 -1.66 -5.86
CA GLY A 7 12.14 -0.73 -4.87
C GLY A 7 11.52 -0.84 -3.47
N CYS A 8 10.67 -1.85 -3.26
CA CYS A 8 10.20 -2.24 -1.95
C CYS A 8 11.18 -3.26 -1.37
N LYS A 9 11.79 -2.95 -0.22
CA LYS A 9 12.59 -3.92 0.54
C LYS A 9 11.67 -4.99 1.08
N THR A 10 11.42 -6.03 0.28
CA THR A 10 10.69 -7.21 0.75
C THR A 10 11.69 -8.14 1.42
N HIS A 11 11.58 -8.29 2.74
CA HIS A 11 12.32 -9.33 3.45
C HIS A 11 11.81 -10.69 2.97
N THR A 12 12.65 -11.42 2.23
CA THR A 12 12.37 -12.78 1.76
C THR A 12 12.21 -13.70 2.96
N PHE A 13 11.06 -14.39 3.09
CA PHE A 13 10.67 -15.60 3.85
C PHE A 13 11.37 -16.04 5.16
N ASP A 14 12.37 -15.34 5.66
CA ASP A 14 13.09 -15.64 6.88
C ASP A 14 12.54 -14.75 7.99
N THR A 15 11.51 -15.23 8.68
CA THR A 15 10.97 -14.70 9.94
C THR A 15 10.78 -13.18 9.99
N ILE A 16 9.59 -12.71 9.60
CA ILE A 16 9.13 -11.35 9.90
C ILE A 16 9.20 -11.14 11.43
N LYS A 17 10.19 -10.39 11.92
CA LYS A 17 10.10 -9.79 13.25
C LYS A 17 8.96 -8.80 13.18
N TYR A 18 7.83 -9.13 13.80
CA TYR A 18 6.59 -8.37 13.76
C TYR A 18 6.73 -6.88 14.18
N ASN A 19 7.84 -6.53 14.85
CA ASN A 19 8.09 -5.21 15.42
C ASN A 19 8.72 -4.18 14.48
N ASP A 20 9.23 -4.55 13.30
CA ASP A 20 9.99 -3.62 12.43
C ASP A 20 9.26 -3.22 11.13
N ILE A 21 7.98 -3.56 10.97
CA ILE A 21 7.21 -3.15 9.78
C ILE A 21 6.71 -1.71 9.98
N GLU A 22 7.46 -0.76 9.41
CA GLU A 22 6.97 0.62 9.26
C GLU A 22 5.98 0.70 8.10
N TYR A 23 4.71 0.94 8.41
CA TYR A 23 3.69 1.24 7.42
C TYR A 23 3.85 2.65 6.85
N SER A 24 3.41 2.85 5.62
CA SER A 24 3.43 4.17 4.99
C SER A 24 2.26 5.04 5.47
N ASP A 25 2.40 6.36 5.35
CA ASP A 25 1.30 7.31 5.57
C ASP A 25 0.20 7.22 4.50
N TRP A 26 0.32 6.35 3.50
CA TRP A 26 -0.66 6.21 2.44
C TRP A 26 -1.46 4.94 2.62
N GLU A 27 -2.75 5.03 2.30
CA GLU A 27 -3.64 3.89 2.29
C GLU A 27 -4.55 3.92 1.05
N CYS A 28 -4.94 2.74 0.61
CA CYS A 28 -5.68 2.50 -0.61
C CYS A 28 -6.97 1.74 -0.30
N ALA A 29 -8.13 2.33 -0.58
CA ALA A 29 -9.39 1.61 -0.57
C ALA A 29 -9.48 0.76 -1.84
N LEU A 30 -9.43 -0.57 -1.70
CA LEU A 30 -9.41 -1.51 -2.83
C LEU A 30 -10.82 -1.86 -3.33
N PHE A 31 -11.78 -2.09 -2.43
CA PHE A 31 -13.14 -2.52 -2.82
C PHE A 31 -14.21 -2.07 -1.81
N GLY A 32 -15.41 -1.73 -2.29
CA GLY A 32 -16.63 -1.66 -1.48
C GLY A 32 -16.83 -0.38 -0.67
N GLY A 33 -17.13 0.75 -1.32
CA GLY A 33 -17.67 1.93 -0.63
C GLY A 33 -16.65 2.97 -0.16
N GLY A 34 -15.39 2.86 -0.60
CA GLY A 34 -14.34 3.83 -0.25
C GLY A 34 -14.02 3.83 1.25
N PHE A 35 -13.37 4.88 1.72
CA PHE A 35 -12.88 4.94 3.10
C PHE A 35 -13.97 5.04 4.18
N ASN A 36 -15.22 5.30 3.81
CA ASN A 36 -16.35 5.47 4.72
C ASN A 36 -17.40 4.34 4.61
N GLY A 37 -17.22 3.39 3.68
CA GLY A 37 -18.27 2.46 3.26
C GLY A 37 -18.08 1.00 3.67
N GLY A 38 -17.22 0.70 4.66
CA GLY A 38 -16.95 -0.68 5.09
C GLY A 38 -16.09 -1.48 4.12
N GLY A 39 -15.38 -0.81 3.22
CA GLY A 39 -14.51 -1.41 2.23
C GLY A 39 -13.18 -1.91 2.78
N PHE A 40 -12.46 -2.66 1.96
CA PHE A 40 -11.13 -3.13 2.31
C PHE A 40 -10.09 -2.02 2.07
N VAL A 41 -9.37 -1.65 3.12
CA VAL A 41 -8.28 -0.66 3.06
C VAL A 41 -6.94 -1.39 3.15
N TRP A 42 -6.09 -1.19 2.16
CA TRP A 42 -4.73 -1.68 2.12
C TRP A 42 -3.73 -0.58 2.46
N VAL A 43 -2.80 -0.87 3.37
CA VAL A 43 -1.72 0.05 3.78
C VAL A 43 -0.39 -0.54 3.31
N PRO A 44 0.28 0.05 2.30
CA PRO A 44 1.60 -0.38 1.91
C PRO A 44 2.66 -0.07 2.98
N ASN A 45 3.75 -0.83 2.94
CA ASN A 45 4.95 -0.54 3.71
C ASN A 45 5.58 0.78 3.27
N LYS A 46 6.31 1.43 4.18
CA LYS A 46 7.03 2.67 3.91
C LYS A 46 8.04 2.46 2.76
N GLY A 47 8.03 3.37 1.79
CA GLY A 47 8.84 3.26 0.57
C GLY A 47 8.23 2.39 -0.54
N CYS A 48 7.23 1.56 -0.24
CA CYS A 48 6.55 0.69 -1.21
C CYS A 48 5.27 1.33 -1.78
N VAL A 49 5.22 2.65 -1.75
CA VAL A 49 4.04 3.40 -2.15
C VAL A 49 4.10 3.66 -3.66
N PRO A 50 3.07 3.27 -4.43
CA PRO A 50 3.05 3.51 -5.87
C PRO A 50 3.17 5.00 -6.20
N ASN A 51 3.85 5.30 -7.31
CA ASN A 51 3.96 6.67 -7.80
C ASN A 51 2.58 7.21 -8.25
N LYS A 52 2.49 8.53 -8.48
CA LYS A 52 1.23 9.20 -8.83
C LYS A 52 0.58 8.64 -10.10
N PHE A 53 1.37 8.26 -11.10
CA PHE A 53 0.88 7.66 -12.34
C PHE A 53 0.19 6.31 -12.07
N TRP A 54 0.84 5.43 -11.31
CA TRP A 54 0.27 4.13 -10.96
C TRP A 54 -1.01 4.23 -10.13
N ARG A 55 -1.07 5.19 -9.21
CA ARG A 55 -2.28 5.44 -8.44
C ARG A 55 -3.45 5.89 -9.32
N LEU A 56 -3.17 6.74 -10.30
CA LEU A 56 -4.18 7.14 -11.28
C LEU A 56 -4.65 5.94 -12.10
N MET A 57 -3.73 5.08 -12.57
CA MET A 57 -4.09 3.86 -13.29
C MET A 57 -4.96 2.93 -12.45
N GLN A 58 -4.64 2.75 -11.16
CA GLN A 58 -5.45 1.94 -10.26
C GLN A 58 -6.85 2.53 -10.02
N PHE A 59 -6.96 3.85 -9.95
CA PHE A 59 -8.25 4.52 -9.89
C PHE A 59 -9.06 4.32 -11.18
N LEU A 60 -8.43 4.47 -12.35
CA LEU A 60 -9.11 4.34 -13.65
C LEU A 60 -9.54 2.90 -13.96
N VAL A 61 -8.73 1.90 -13.60
CA VAL A 61 -8.99 0.50 -13.93
C VAL A 61 -9.82 -0.20 -12.86
N PHE A 62 -9.54 0.05 -11.58
CA PHE A 62 -10.15 -0.68 -10.46
C PHE A 62 -11.05 0.19 -9.57
N GLY A 63 -11.06 1.52 -9.76
CA GLY A 63 -11.78 2.44 -8.87
C GLY A 63 -11.09 2.65 -7.52
N ASN A 64 -9.83 2.19 -7.37
CA ASN A 64 -9.11 2.26 -6.12
C ASN A 64 -8.79 3.70 -5.71
N GLN A 65 -9.13 4.06 -4.48
CA GLN A 65 -8.90 5.41 -3.97
C GLN A 65 -7.69 5.44 -3.05
N TRP A 66 -6.78 6.37 -3.29
CA TRP A 66 -5.59 6.59 -2.46
C TRP A 66 -5.78 7.82 -1.59
N ARG A 67 -5.57 7.71 -0.27
CA ARG A 67 -5.51 8.88 0.64
C ARG A 67 -4.28 8.82 1.52
N LYS A 68 -3.82 9.98 1.95
CA LYS A 68 -2.82 10.07 3.01
C LYS A 68 -3.56 10.00 4.34
N LYS A 69 -3.10 9.16 5.26
CA LYS A 69 -3.60 9.10 6.62
C LYS A 69 -3.19 10.40 7.31
N GLU A 70 -4.18 11.16 7.77
CA GLU A 70 -3.96 12.24 8.73
C GLU A 70 -3.89 11.56 10.11
N LEU A 71 -2.72 11.64 10.74
CA LEU A 71 -2.50 11.18 12.12
C LEU A 71 -2.91 12.28 13.11
#